data_AF-A0A7X1XTM8-F1
#
_entry.id   AF-A0A7X1XTM8-F1
#
_cell.length_a   1.000
_cell.length_b   1.000
_cell.length_c   1.000
_cell.angle_alpha   90.00
_cell.angle_beta   90.00
_cell.angle_gamma   90.00
#
_symmetry.space_group_name_H-M   'P 1'
#
loop_
_entity.id
_entity.type
_entity.pdbx_description
1 polymer ?
#
loop_
_entity_poly.entity_id
_entity_poly.type
_entity_poly.pdbx_seq_one_letter_code
_entity_poly.pdbx_strand_id
1 'polypeptide(L)'
;MSADERSVKLHQSASTESANFDRFVLGASMAACAYLAQTMPFGPIGLNVSTMYLATLFMMALSAVFGFLRIESAISTMNANSGYLHMIEMGQLNDFS
;
A
#
# COMPACT_ATOMS: atom_id res chain seq x y z
N MET A 1 -10.88 -18.89 -26.02
CA MET A 1 -10.23 -18.47 -24.77
C MET A 1 -10.42 -19.60 -23.78
N SER A 2 -9.33 -20.23 -23.35
CA SER A 2 -9.40 -21.37 -22.41
C SER A 2 -9.86 -20.90 -21.03
N ALA A 3 -10.44 -21.77 -20.21
CA ALA A 3 -10.92 -21.41 -18.86
C ALA A 3 -9.78 -20.86 -17.98
N ASP A 4 -8.57 -21.39 -18.13
CA ASP A 4 -7.36 -20.93 -17.44
C ASP A 4 -6.96 -19.50 -17.81
N GLU A 5 -6.99 -19.15 -19.09
CA GLU A 5 -6.71 -17.79 -19.58
C GLU A 5 -7.67 -16.75 -18.98
N ARG A 6 -8.94 -17.12 -18.79
CA ARG A 6 -9.95 -16.25 -18.19
C ARG A 6 -9.72 -16.09 -16.69
N SER A 7 -9.35 -17.16 -16.00
CA SER A 7 -9.01 -17.12 -14.57
C SER A 7 -7.79 -16.21 -14.33
N VAL A 8 -6.70 -16.41 -15.08
CA VAL A 8 -5.48 -15.60 -14.96
C VAL A 8 -5.75 -14.11 -15.23
N LYS A 9 -6.51 -13.80 -16.29
CA LYS A 9 -6.93 -12.41 -16.56
C LYS A 9 -7.75 -11.83 -15.43
N LEU A 10 -8.67 -12.59 -14.86
CA LEU A 10 -9.52 -12.12 -13.76
C LEU A 10 -8.71 -11.87 -12.48
N HIS A 11 -7.77 -12.74 -12.15
CA HIS A 11 -6.83 -12.52 -11.05
C HIS A 11 -5.94 -11.29 -11.27
N GLN A 12 -5.45 -11.09 -12.50
CA GLN A 12 -4.61 -9.94 -12.83
C GLN A 12 -5.39 -8.62 -12.85
N SER A 13 -6.64 -8.63 -13.31
CA SER A 13 -7.54 -7.49 -13.22
C SER A 13 -7.84 -7.15 -11.76
N ALA A 14 -8.19 -8.13 -10.95
CA ALA A 14 -8.47 -7.94 -9.53
C ALA A 14 -7.26 -7.39 -8.75
N SER A 15 -6.05 -7.91 -9.02
CA SER A 15 -4.83 -7.40 -8.39
C SER A 15 -4.53 -5.95 -8.81
N THR A 16 -4.71 -5.63 -10.10
CA THR A 16 -4.46 -4.28 -10.62
C THR A 16 -5.45 -3.25 -10.04
N GLU A 17 -6.72 -3.61 -9.94
CA GLU A 17 -7.76 -2.77 -9.34
C GLU A 17 -7.48 -2.52 -7.86
N SER A 18 -7.05 -3.55 -7.11
CA SER A 18 -6.68 -3.40 -5.70
C SER A 18 -5.52 -2.41 -5.50
N ALA A 19 -4.50 -2.45 -6.36
CA ALA A 19 -3.37 -1.53 -6.30
C ALA A 19 -3.77 -0.07 -6.62
N ASN A 20 -4.72 0.13 -7.54
CA ASN A 20 -5.24 1.47 -7.85
C ASN A 20 -6.08 2.03 -6.70
N PHE A 21 -6.91 1.20 -6.07
CA PHE A 21 -7.69 1.58 -4.89
C PHE A 21 -6.78 2.00 -3.72
N ASP A 22 -5.74 1.22 -3.43
CA ASP A 22 -4.78 1.50 -2.37
C ASP A 22 -4.06 2.85 -2.59
N ARG A 23 -3.67 3.17 -3.83
CA ARG A 23 -3.10 4.49 -4.19
C ARG A 23 -4.08 5.64 -3.98
N PHE A 24 -5.34 5.44 -4.35
CA PHE A 24 -6.38 6.43 -4.13
C PHE A 24 -6.61 6.70 -2.64
N VAL A 25 -6.72 5.64 -1.82
CA VAL A 25 -6.92 5.75 -0.37
C VAL A 25 -5.73 6.45 0.30
N LEU A 26 -4.50 6.11 -0.08
CA LEU A 26 -3.31 6.82 0.39
C LEU A 26 -3.34 8.30 0.02
N GLY A 27 -3.65 8.63 -1.24
CA GLY A 27 -3.76 10.01 -1.69
C GLY A 27 -4.83 10.81 -0.93
N ALA A 28 -6.02 10.21 -0.73
CA ALA A 28 -7.10 10.82 0.03
C ALA A 28 -6.70 11.05 1.51
N SER A 29 -6.01 10.09 2.12
CA SER A 29 -5.50 10.21 3.48
C SER A 29 -4.45 11.32 3.62
N MET A 30 -3.53 11.45 2.65
CA MET A 30 -2.56 12.56 2.64
C MET A 30 -3.24 13.92 2.46
N ALA A 31 -4.24 14.02 1.58
CA ALA A 31 -4.98 15.26 1.38
C ALA A 31 -5.72 15.70 2.65
N ALA A 32 -6.35 14.74 3.35
CA ALA A 32 -7.01 15.01 4.62
C ALA A 32 -6.01 15.38 5.74
N CYS A 33 -4.84 14.73 5.81
CA CYS A 33 -3.75 15.15 6.70
C CYS A 33 -3.30 16.59 6.41
N ALA A 34 -3.10 16.94 5.13
CA ALA A 34 -2.66 18.27 4.73
C ALA A 34 -3.69 19.36 5.09
N TYR A 35 -4.99 19.04 4.98
CA TYR A 35 -6.07 19.93 5.39
C TYR A 35 -6.09 20.15 6.91
N LEU A 36 -5.95 19.08 7.67
CA LEU A 36 -5.87 19.14 9.13
C LEU A 36 -4.63 19.91 9.61
N ALA A 37 -3.50 19.76 8.94
CA ALA A 37 -2.27 20.50 9.26
C ALA A 37 -2.40 22.01 9.05
N GLN A 38 -3.21 22.46 8.08
CA GLN A 38 -3.43 23.89 7.82
C GLN A 38 -4.40 24.54 8.81
N THR A 39 -5.32 23.78 9.38
CA THR A 39 -6.45 24.32 10.16
C THR A 39 -6.19 24.33 11.66
N MET A 40 -5.09 23.74 12.14
CA MET A 40 -4.80 23.62 13.57
C MET A 40 -3.88 24.74 14.09
N PRO A 41 -4.31 25.52 15.10
CA PRO A 41 -3.45 26.49 15.75
C PRO A 41 -2.43 25.77 16.66
N PHE A 42 -1.14 25.91 16.33
CA PHE A 42 -0.05 25.35 17.12
C PHE A 42 0.21 26.23 18.35
N GLY A 43 -0.05 25.68 19.54
CA GLY A 43 0.29 26.28 20.83
C GLY A 43 1.43 25.52 21.54
N PRO A 44 1.95 26.04 22.65
CA PRO A 44 2.98 25.35 23.45
C PRO A 44 2.52 23.94 23.85
N ILE A 45 3.45 22.99 23.78
CA ILE A 45 3.24 21.55 24.01
C ILE A 45 2.84 21.32 25.47
N GLY A 46 1.66 20.75 25.74
CA GLY A 46 1.16 20.50 27.11
C GLY A 46 -0.13 19.66 27.15
N LEU A 47 -0.75 19.48 28.32
CA LEU A 47 -2.10 18.89 28.43
C LEU A 47 -3.17 19.94 28.05
N ASN A 48 -3.13 20.39 26.80
CA ASN A 48 -4.04 21.38 26.24
C ASN A 48 -4.68 20.85 24.94
N VAL A 49 -5.82 21.41 24.58
CA VAL A 49 -6.61 20.98 23.40
C VAL A 49 -5.78 21.01 22.11
N SER A 50 -4.86 21.98 21.95
CA SER A 50 -3.92 22.04 20.83
C SER A 50 -3.00 20.82 20.70
N THR A 51 -2.66 20.14 21.79
CA THR A 51 -1.79 18.97 21.77
C THR A 51 -2.56 17.70 21.39
N MET A 52 -3.87 17.66 21.66
CA MET A 52 -4.77 16.60 21.19
C MET A 52 -4.92 16.63 19.67
N TYR A 53 -5.01 17.82 19.08
CA TYR A 53 -5.00 18.03 17.63
C TYR A 53 -3.68 17.58 16.97
N LEU A 54 -2.54 17.82 17.62
CA LEU A 54 -1.24 17.36 17.13
C LEU A 54 -1.14 15.82 17.19
N ALA A 55 -1.68 15.20 18.24
CA ALA A 55 -1.72 13.74 18.37
C ALA A 55 -2.60 13.07 17.30
N THR A 56 -3.74 13.66 16.94
CA THR A 56 -4.60 13.11 15.88
C THR A 56 -3.95 13.23 14.50
N LEU A 57 -3.28 14.34 14.20
CA LEU A 57 -2.46 14.48 12.99
C LEU A 57 -1.35 13.41 12.94
N PHE A 58 -0.68 13.18 14.07
CA PHE A 58 0.38 12.18 14.16
C PHE A 58 -0.15 10.75 13.94
N MET A 59 -1.29 10.40 14.56
CA MET A 59 -1.95 9.11 14.35
C MET A 59 -2.39 8.93 12.90
N MET A 60 -2.89 9.99 12.27
CA MET A 60 -3.30 9.95 10.87
C MET A 60 -2.08 9.77 9.93
N ALA A 61 -0.97 10.43 10.22
CA ALA A 61 0.29 10.25 9.51
C ALA A 61 0.82 8.81 9.67
N LEU A 62 0.80 8.26 10.89
CA LEU A 62 1.19 6.86 11.14
C LEU A 62 0.31 5.88 10.36
N SER A 63 -1.00 6.11 10.32
CA SER A 63 -1.93 5.28 9.53
C SER A 63 -1.55 5.25 8.04
N ALA A 64 -1.22 6.41 7.46
CA ALA A 64 -0.76 6.48 6.07
C ALA A 64 0.57 5.75 5.84
N VAL A 65 1.52 5.86 6.78
CA VAL A 65 2.81 5.14 6.69
C VAL A 65 2.60 3.62 6.75
N PHE A 66 1.77 3.12 7.66
CA PHE A 66 1.43 1.70 7.72
C PHE A 66 0.71 1.22 6.45
N GLY A 67 -0.15 2.06 5.87
CA GLY A 67 -0.77 1.79 4.56
C GLY A 67 0.27 1.62 3.47
N PHE A 68 1.29 2.48 3.43
CA PHE A 68 2.39 2.39 2.46
C PHE A 68 3.22 1.11 2.63
N LEU A 69 3.63 0.78 3.87
CA LEU A 69 4.38 -0.47 4.14
C LEU A 69 3.60 -1.72 3.73
N ARG A 70 2.28 -1.73 3.95
CA ARG A 70 1.41 -2.85 3.53
C ARG A 70 1.44 -3.03 2.02
N ILE A 71 1.33 -1.94 1.26
CA ILE A 71 1.36 -1.98 -0.21
C ILE A 71 2.73 -2.42 -0.71
N GLU A 72 3.80 -1.92 -0.11
CA GLU A 72 5.17 -2.31 -0.45
C GLU A 72 5.42 -3.81 -0.22
N SER A 73 4.92 -4.36 0.90
CA SER A 73 4.96 -5.80 1.17
C SER A 73 4.19 -6.62 0.14
N ALA A 74 3.02 -6.12 -0.30
CA ALA A 74 2.20 -6.80 -1.31
C ALA A 74 2.91 -6.83 -2.69
N ILE A 75 3.49 -5.69 -3.09
CA ILE A 75 4.26 -5.58 -4.35
C ILE A 75 5.50 -6.47 -4.30
N SER A 76 6.24 -6.45 -3.18
CA SER A 76 7.44 -7.29 -3.00
C SER A 76 7.13 -8.78 -3.13
N THR A 77 6.02 -9.22 -2.51
CA THR A 77 5.56 -10.62 -2.60
C THR A 77 5.17 -10.98 -4.03
N MET A 78 4.46 -10.09 -4.74
CA MET A 78 4.08 -10.31 -6.13
C MET A 78 5.30 -10.38 -7.05
N ASN A 79 6.28 -9.50 -6.85
CA ASN A 79 7.53 -9.49 -7.62
C ASN A 79 8.36 -10.75 -7.39
N ALA A 80 8.48 -11.20 -6.12
CA ALA A 80 9.13 -12.47 -5.80
C ALA A 80 8.44 -13.65 -6.50
N ASN A 81 7.11 -13.69 -6.47
CA ASN A 81 6.32 -14.76 -7.10
C ASN A 81 6.53 -14.79 -8.63
N SER A 82 6.54 -13.62 -9.29
CA SER A 82 6.88 -13.51 -10.71
C SER A 82 8.32 -13.93 -11.01
N GLY A 83 9.27 -13.59 -10.13
CA GLY A 83 10.66 -14.01 -10.24
C GLY A 83 10.83 -15.53 -10.16
N TYR A 84 10.17 -16.18 -9.20
CA TYR A 84 10.17 -17.64 -9.08
C TYR A 84 9.58 -18.31 -10.32
N LEU A 85 8.47 -17.80 -10.84
CA LEU A 85 7.83 -18.35 -12.03
C LEU A 85 8.74 -18.24 -13.26
N HIS A 86 9.42 -17.11 -13.42
CA HIS A 86 10.39 -16.87 -14.49
C HIS A 86 11.62 -17.78 -14.39
N MET A 87 12.11 -18.05 -13.18
CA MET A 87 13.23 -18.99 -12.96
C MET A 87 12.85 -20.45 -13.27
N ILE A 88 11.60 -20.83 -12.99
CA ILE A 88 11.05 -22.14 -13.40
C ILE A 88 10.96 -22.22 -14.93
N GLU A 89 10.45 -21.17 -15.58
CA GLU A 89 10.30 -21.11 -17.05
C GLU A 89 11.65 -21.13 -17.79
N MET A 90 12.69 -20.53 -17.22
CA MET A 90 14.07 -20.60 -17.75
C MET A 90 14.77 -21.95 -17.51
N GLY A 91 14.11 -22.94 -16.90
CA GLY A 91 14.65 -24.29 -16.71
C GLY A 91 15.79 -24.41 -15.69
N GLN A 92 16.13 -23.34 -14.97
CA GLN A 92 17.24 -23.29 -14.01
C GLN A 92 17.02 -24.17 -12.75
N LEU A 93 15.81 -24.69 -12.54
CA LEU A 93 15.48 -25.58 -11.43
C LEU A 93 15.52 -27.08 -11.79
N ASN A 94 15.66 -27.44 -13.07
CA ASN A 94 15.73 -28.86 -13.48
C ASN A 94 17.14 -29.45 -13.42
N ASP A 95 18.18 -28.64 -13.18
CA ASP A 95 19.58 -29.08 -13.05
C ASP A 95 19.97 -29.50 -11.61
N PHE A 96 19.04 -29.47 -10.66
CA PHE A 96 19.27 -29.86 -9.25
C PHE A 96 18.59 -31.17 -8.83
N SER A 97 18.04 -31.96 -9.78
CA SER A 97 17.61 -33.35 -9.56
C SER A 97 18.48 -34.33 -10.32
#